data_AF-A0A971EMI3-F1
#
_entry.id   AF-A0A971EMI3-F1
#
_cell.length_a   1.000
_cell.length_b   1.000
_cell.length_c   1.000
_cell.angle_alpha   90.00
_cell.angle_beta   90.00
_cell.angle_gamma   90.00
#
_symmetry.space_group_name_H-M   'P 1'
#
loop_
_entity.id
_entity.type
_entity.pdbx_description
1 polymer ?
#
loop_
_entity_poly.entity_id
_entity_poly.type
_entity_poly.pdbx_seq_one_letter_code
_entity_poly.pdbx_strand_id
1 'polypeptide(L)'
;MGTLVEDPSISVNWNSFAEHGLERMAQRGVTKEMVDSWVANGKALQQGGNKYLFVTQEGAAVVTQEGKLVTTYSSKFFDENMIN
;
A
#
# COMPACT_ATOMS: atom_id res chain seq x y z
N MET A 1 -2.74 11.15 12.74
CA MET A 1 -1.76 11.83 11.86
C MET A 1 -0.65 10.84 11.56
N GLY A 2 -0.21 10.73 10.31
CA GLY A 2 0.89 9.84 9.92
C GLY A 2 2.18 10.61 9.71
N THR A 3 3.32 9.98 9.99
CA THR A 3 4.65 10.57 9.82
C THR A 3 5.25 10.07 8.50
N LEU A 4 5.80 10.97 7.68
CA LEU A 4 6.56 10.56 6.49
C LEU A 4 7.83 9.85 6.93
N VAL A 5 8.07 8.65 6.41
CA VAL A 5 9.27 7.85 6.68
C VAL A 5 9.99 7.61 5.37
N GLU A 6 11.28 7.91 5.34
CA GLU A 6 12.16 7.58 4.21
C GLU A 6 12.54 6.11 4.33
N ASP A 7 12.21 5.34 3.29
CA ASP A 7 12.48 3.89 3.16
C ASP A 7 12.33 3.09 4.46
N PRO A 8 11.12 2.63 4.81
CA PRO A 8 10.94 1.81 6.00
C PRO A 8 11.53 0.40 5.87
N SER A 9 12.17 0.07 4.73
CA SER A 9 12.69 -1.26 4.39
C SER A 9 11.65 -2.38 4.59
N ILE A 10 10.41 -2.11 4.19
CA ILE A 10 9.28 -3.05 4.28
C ILE A 10 9.02 -3.62 2.89
N SER A 11 8.87 -4.95 2.82
CA SER A 11 8.37 -5.65 1.64
C SER A 11 7.09 -6.40 1.98
N VAL A 12 6.24 -6.65 0.98
CA VAL A 12 5.00 -7.39 1.19
C VAL A 12 5.32 -8.88 1.32
N ASN A 13 4.89 -9.48 2.42
CA ASN A 13 4.94 -10.92 2.61
C ASN A 13 3.68 -11.57 2.03
N TRP A 14 3.77 -12.01 0.77
CA TRP A 14 2.70 -12.73 0.08
C TRP A 14 2.40 -14.12 0.64
N ASN A 15 3.14 -14.58 1.64
CA ASN A 15 2.84 -15.79 2.40
C ASN A 15 2.09 -15.49 3.71
N SER A 16 2.01 -14.20 4.10
CA SER A 16 1.27 -13.68 5.25
C SER A 16 0.34 -12.55 4.80
N PHE A 17 -0.63 -12.87 3.94
CA PHE A 17 -1.65 -11.92 3.50
C PHE A 17 -2.87 -11.94 4.44
N ALA A 18 -3.56 -10.80 4.55
CA ALA A 18 -4.95 -10.83 4.97
C ALA A 18 -5.80 -11.31 3.79
N GLU A 19 -6.68 -12.30 4.01
CA GLU A 19 -7.68 -12.75 3.01
C GLU A 19 -8.43 -11.54 2.40
N HIS A 20 -8.78 -10.60 3.27
CA HIS A 20 -9.40 -9.32 2.92
C HIS A 20 -8.54 -8.44 1.99
N GLY A 21 -7.21 -8.46 2.10
CA GLY A 21 -6.32 -7.68 1.24
C GLY A 21 -6.33 -8.17 -0.22
N LEU A 22 -6.35 -9.49 -0.41
CA LEU A 22 -6.44 -10.10 -1.74
C LEU A 22 -7.81 -9.88 -2.38
N GLU A 23 -8.89 -9.98 -1.61
CA GLU A 23 -10.24 -9.67 -2.12
C GLU A 23 -10.33 -8.23 -2.62
N ARG A 24 -9.75 -7.28 -1.87
CA ARG A 24 -9.72 -5.87 -2.27
C ARG A 24 -8.88 -5.63 -3.53
N MET A 25 -7.77 -6.35 -3.68
CA MET A 25 -6.98 -6.31 -4.91
C MET A 25 -7.80 -6.76 -6.12
N ALA A 26 -8.49 -7.90 -6.01
CA ALA A 26 -9.34 -8.42 -7.09
C ALA A 26 -10.47 -7.45 -7.45
N GLN A 27 -11.16 -6.88 -6.47
CA GLN A 27 -12.24 -5.90 -6.71
C GLN A 27 -11.75 -4.60 -7.34
N ARG A 28 -10.49 -4.22 -7.11
CA ARG A 28 -9.93 -2.93 -7.53
C ARG A 28 -9.02 -3.03 -8.75
N GLY A 29 -8.85 -4.23 -9.30
CA GLY A 29 -7.98 -4.51 -10.45
C GLY A 29 -6.51 -4.29 -10.15
N VAL A 30 -6.07 -4.59 -8.93
CA VAL A 30 -4.69 -4.40 -8.46
C VAL A 30 -3.99 -5.77 -8.46
N THR A 31 -2.82 -5.88 -9.09
CA THR A 31 -2.00 -7.10 -9.08
C THR A 31 -0.94 -7.06 -7.97
N LYS A 32 -0.32 -8.21 -7.67
CA LYS A 32 0.77 -8.29 -6.67
C LYS A 32 1.95 -7.40 -7.06
N GLU A 33 2.32 -7.44 -8.34
CA GLU A 33 3.41 -6.65 -8.91
C GLU A 33 3.17 -5.13 -8.77
N MET A 34 1.92 -4.67 -8.91
CA MET A 34 1.58 -3.28 -8.66
C MET A 34 1.83 -2.91 -7.19
N VAL A 35 1.40 -3.75 -6.25
CA VAL A 35 1.61 -3.52 -4.82
C VAL A 35 3.10 -3.51 -4.48
N ASP A 36 3.87 -4.48 -4.98
CA ASP A 36 5.32 -4.51 -4.78
C ASP A 36 5.99 -3.25 -5.34
N SER A 37 5.58 -2.80 -6.54
CA SER A 37 6.07 -1.56 -7.13
C SER A 37 5.73 -0.33 -6.27
N TRP A 38 4.52 -0.25 -5.73
CA TRP A 38 4.10 0.86 -4.87
C TRP A 38 4.83 0.89 -3.54
N VAL A 39 5.12 -0.27 -2.97
CA VAL A 39 5.88 -0.38 -1.72
C VAL A 39 7.35 -0.02 -1.94
N ALA A 40 7.92 -0.40 -3.08
CA ALA A 40 9.32 -0.11 -3.41
C ALA A 40 9.57 1.35 -3.83
N ASN A 41 8.62 1.99 -4.54
CA ASN A 41 8.83 3.31 -5.14
C ASN A 41 7.96 4.41 -4.52
N GLY A 42 6.94 4.04 -3.75
CA GLY A 42 5.98 4.98 -3.20
C GLY A 42 6.46 5.71 -1.96
N LYS A 43 5.82 6.85 -1.67
CA LYS A 43 6.05 7.57 -0.42
C LYS A 43 5.42 6.78 0.74
N ALA A 44 6.21 6.51 1.77
CA ALA A 44 5.76 5.76 2.94
C ALA A 44 5.32 6.70 4.08
N LEU A 45 4.09 6.55 4.52
CA LEU A 45 3.52 7.26 5.66
C LEU A 45 3.27 6.25 6.78
N GLN A 46 3.99 6.37 7.90
CA GLN A 46 3.71 5.58 9.08
C GLN A 46 2.44 6.09 9.76
N GLN A 47 1.40 5.26 9.79
CA GLN A 47 0.16 5.52 10.51
C GLN A 47 0.24 4.81 11.88
N GLY A 48 -0.35 5.43 12.92
CA GLY A 48 -0.27 4.94 14.29
C GLY A 48 -0.52 3.43 14.43
N GLY A 49 0.44 2.75 15.06
CA GLY A 49 0.47 1.29 15.23
C GLY A 49 0.96 0.56 13.98
N ASN A 50 2.27 0.27 13.92
CA ASN A 50 2.96 -0.68 13.02
C ASN A 50 2.42 -0.78 11.57
N LYS A 51 1.87 0.29 11.00
CA LYS A 51 1.23 0.32 9.68
C LYS A 51 1.84 1.42 8.85
N TYR A 52 2.00 1.12 7.58
CA TYR A 52 2.65 1.96 6.60
C TYR A 52 1.73 2.05 5.39
N LEU A 53 1.37 3.28 5.05
CA LEU A 53 0.67 3.61 3.82
C LEU A 53 1.71 3.99 2.79
N PHE A 54 1.83 3.18 1.75
CA PHE A 54 2.63 3.46 0.57
C PHE A 54 1.73 4.07 -0.48
N VAL A 55 2.08 5.26 -0.96
CA VAL A 55 1.31 5.98 -1.98
C VAL A 55 2.17 6.30 -3.19
N THR A 56 1.63 6.02 -4.36
CA THR A 56 2.14 6.39 -5.69
C THR A 56 1.03 7.11 -6.46
N GLN A 57 1.31 7.62 -7.65
CA GLN A 57 0.28 8.15 -8.54
C GLN A 57 -0.65 7.03 -9.09
N GLU A 58 -0.18 5.79 -9.13
CA GLU A 58 -0.93 4.64 -9.67
C GLU A 58 -1.87 4.00 -8.65
N GLY A 59 -1.56 4.14 -7.36
CA GLY A 59 -2.34 3.58 -6.27
C GLY A 59 -1.63 3.64 -4.92
N ALA A 60 -2.29 3.06 -3.93
CA ALA A 60 -1.80 2.99 -2.56
C ALA A 60 -1.99 1.62 -1.95
N ALA A 61 -1.05 1.21 -1.11
CA ALA A 61 -1.09 -0.02 -0.34
C ALA A 61 -0.86 0.28 1.15
N VAL A 62 -1.65 -0.37 2.00
CA VAL A 62 -1.43 -0.34 3.45
C VAL A 62 -0.83 -1.67 3.86
N VAL A 63 0.39 -1.62 4.41
CA VAL A 63 1.16 -2.79 4.82
C VAL A 63 1.55 -2.62 6.28
N THR A 64 1.55 -3.71 7.04
CA THR A 64 2.09 -3.69 8.41
C THR A 64 3.63 -3.76 8.41
N GLN A 65 4.27 -3.45 9.53
CA GLN A 65 5.73 -3.63 9.71
C GLN A 65 6.18 -5.08 9.44
N GLU A 66 5.29 -6.05 9.64
CA GLU A 66 5.56 -7.48 9.40
C GLU A 66 5.39 -7.89 7.92
N GLY A 67 5.11 -6.93 7.04
CA GLY A 67 4.91 -7.17 5.60
C GLY A 67 3.50 -7.67 5.24
N LYS A 68 2.57 -7.77 6.20
CA LYS A 68 1.19 -8.18 5.91
C LYS A 68 0.42 -7.07 5.19
N LEU A 69 -0.11 -7.39 4.01
CA LEU A 69 -1.01 -6.51 3.25
C LEU A 69 -2.38 -6.40 3.95
N VAL A 70 -2.79 -5.17 4.24
CA VAL A 70 -4.07 -4.87 4.91
C VAL A 70 -5.15 -4.51 3.90
N THR A 71 -4.85 -3.59 2.98
CA THR A 71 -5.77 -3.13 1.93
C THR A 71 -5.02 -2.40 0.82
N THR A 72 -5.65 -2.28 -0.35
CA THR A 72 -5.15 -1.53 -1.51
C THR A 72 -6.20 -0.54 -2.03
N TYR A 73 -5.76 0.55 -2.64
CA TYR A 73 -6.57 1.52 -3.35
C TYR A 73 -5.94 1.77 -4.72
N SER A 74 -6.68 1.63 -5.80
CA SER A 74 -6.20 2.07 -7.11
C SER A 74 -6.43 3.56 -7.30
N SER A 75 -5.68 4.19 -8.21
CA SER A 75 -5.84 5.62 -8.56
C SER A 75 -7.26 6.01 -8.95
N LYS A 76 -8.12 5.05 -9.33
CA LYS A 76 -9.56 5.25 -9.55
C LYS A 76 -10.32 5.80 -8.33
N PHE A 77 -9.75 5.65 -7.13
CA PHE A 77 -10.31 6.11 -5.87
C PHE A 77 -9.61 7.36 -5.34
N PHE A 78 -8.69 7.93 -6.12
CA PHE A 78 -7.96 9.12 -5.73
C PHE A 78 -8.71 10.37 -6.17
N ASP A 79 -8.63 11.40 -5.34
CA ASP A 79 -9.04 12.75 -5.70
C ASP A 79 -8.11 13.27 -6.80
N GLU A 80 -8.61 14.15 -7.69
CA GLU A 80 -7.84 14.64 -8.86
C GLU A 80 -6.48 15.24 -8.47
N ASN A 81 -6.39 15.82 -7.26
CA ASN A 81 -5.18 16.43 -6.72
C ASN A 81 -4.08 15.43 -6.32
N MET A 82 -4.37 14.13 -6.29
CA MET A 82 -3.40 13.07 -5.99
C MET A 82 -2.78 12.45 -7.26
N ILE A 83 -3.31 12.81 -8.43
CA ILE A 83 -2.92 12.26 -9.74
C ILE A 83 -2.04 13.25 -10.53
N ASN A 84 -1.92 14.49 -10.03
CA ASN A 84 -1.12 15.58 -10.61
C ASN A 84 0.29 15.62 -9.99
#